data_AF-A0A2E5RIK8-F1
#
_entry.id   AF-A0A2E5RIK8-F1
#
_cell.length_a   1.000
_cell.length_b   1.000
_cell.length_c   1.000
_cell.angle_alpha   90.00
_cell.angle_beta   90.00
_cell.angle_gamma   90.00
#
_symmetry.space_group_name_H-M   'P 1'
#
loop_
_entity.id
_entity.type
_entity.pdbx_description
1 polymer ?
#
loop_
_entity_poly.entity_id
_entity_poly.type
_entity_poly.pdbx_seq_one_letter_code
_entity_poly.pdbx_strand_id
1 'polypeptide(L)'
;MAIGKKKRKPMTAEQRVAAGKRLALARAKKKPAQYKSVHPKVRALDDDNDFSIVSIKRYIKATTEKISNLKKAVRLNEKGAIAKLASAQAYKRHCEQYLKDGIWSLDFIGENEELRVVWGTLAPAYDENGIQKVQNART
;
A
#
# COMPACT_ATOMS: atom_id res chain seq x y z
N MET A 1 -3.19 39.87 3.35
CA MET A 1 -2.32 39.75 4.54
C MET A 1 -2.08 38.27 4.84
N ALA A 2 -0.86 37.77 4.67
CA ALA A 2 -0.53 36.37 4.97
C ALA A 2 -0.12 36.23 6.45
N ILE A 3 -0.93 35.50 7.24
CA ILE A 3 -0.63 35.21 8.64
C ILE A 3 0.46 34.13 8.67
N GLY A 4 1.72 34.54 8.88
CA GLY A 4 2.86 33.63 9.05
C GLY A 4 2.69 32.71 10.28
N LYS A 5 3.08 31.45 10.17
CA LYS A 5 2.99 30.46 11.26
C LYS A 5 3.81 30.92 12.48
N LYS A 6 3.15 31.12 13.63
CA LYS A 6 3.81 31.46 14.90
C LYS A 6 4.87 30.41 15.26
N LYS A 7 6.09 30.86 15.61
CA LYS A 7 7.21 30.01 16.02
C LYS A 7 6.83 29.24 17.29
N ARG A 8 6.98 27.92 17.30
CA ARG A 8 6.64 27.07 18.46
C ARG A 8 7.57 27.39 19.62
N LYS A 9 7.03 27.54 20.84
CA LYS A 9 7.85 27.73 22.05
C LYS A 9 8.76 26.50 22.26
N PRO A 10 10.04 26.69 22.59
CA PRO A 10 10.94 25.58 22.88
C PRO A 10 10.47 24.83 24.13
N MET A 11 10.47 23.51 24.06
CA MET A 11 10.04 22.64 25.15
C MET A 11 11.16 22.54 26.20
N THR A 12 10.83 22.72 27.48
CA THR A 12 11.77 22.44 28.58
C THR A 12 12.06 20.94 28.68
N ALA A 13 13.21 20.57 29.27
CA ALA A 13 13.66 19.18 29.34
C ALA A 13 12.63 18.25 30.00
N GLU A 14 12.00 18.71 31.08
CA GLU A 14 10.98 17.97 31.82
C GLU A 14 9.70 17.74 31.01
N GLN A 15 9.27 18.75 30.26
CA GLN A 15 8.11 18.65 29.37
C GLN A 15 8.36 17.63 28.25
N ARG A 16 9.59 17.55 27.73
CA ARG A 16 9.97 16.56 26.71
C ARG A 16 9.91 15.13 27.25
N VAL A 17 10.36 14.89 28.47
CA VAL A 17 10.28 13.57 29.14
C VAL A 17 8.82 13.19 29.42
N ALA A 18 8.01 14.12 29.93
CA ALA A 18 6.59 13.89 30.18
C ALA A 18 5.80 13.62 28.89
N ALA A 19 6.13 14.31 27.79
CA ALA A 19 5.53 14.05 26.48
C ALA A 19 5.95 12.69 25.91
N GLY A 20 7.21 12.28 26.11
CA GLY A 20 7.69 10.95 25.75
C GLY A 20 6.94 9.84 26.49
N LYS A 21 6.75 9.98 27.81
CA LYS A 21 5.98 9.04 28.64
C LYS A 21 4.51 8.97 28.20
N ARG A 22 3.89 10.13 27.89
CA ARG A 22 2.52 10.19 27.33
C ARG A 22 2.40 9.52 25.97
N LEU A 23 3.39 9.70 25.09
CA LEU A 23 3.42 9.04 23.78
C LEU A 23 3.61 7.53 23.90
N ALA A 24 4.43 7.06 24.84
CA ALA A 24 4.62 5.63 25.10
C ALA A 24 3.33 4.99 25.63
N LEU A 25 2.65 5.62 26.59
CA LEU A 25 1.33 5.21 27.07
C LEU A 25 0.27 5.21 25.97
N ALA A 26 0.28 6.22 25.09
CA ALA A 26 -0.63 6.31 23.94
C ALA A 26 -0.36 5.24 22.87
N ARG A 27 0.92 4.85 22.68
CA ARG A 27 1.30 3.74 21.80
C ARG A 27 0.87 2.39 22.39
N ALA A 28 1.08 2.18 23.68
CA ALA A 28 0.67 0.96 24.38
C ALA A 28 -0.86 0.79 24.46
N LYS A 29 -1.62 1.90 24.55
CA LYS A 29 -3.10 1.89 24.51
C LYS A 29 -3.71 1.88 23.11
N LYS A 30 -2.90 1.84 22.05
CA LYS A 30 -3.40 1.85 20.68
C LYS A 30 -4.03 0.49 20.38
N LYS A 31 -5.34 0.38 20.62
CA LYS A 31 -6.17 -0.73 20.13
C LYS A 31 -5.85 -0.99 18.65
N PRO A 32 -5.89 -2.24 18.17
CA PRO A 32 -5.68 -2.53 16.75
C PRO A 32 -6.63 -1.63 15.95
N ALA A 33 -6.05 -0.83 15.07
CA ALA A 33 -6.78 0.25 14.41
C ALA A 33 -8.02 -0.34 13.74
N GLN A 34 -9.20 0.10 14.18
CA GLN A 34 -10.42 -0.42 13.59
C GLN A 34 -10.63 0.20 12.21
N TYR A 35 -10.07 -0.43 11.18
CA TYR A 35 -10.31 -0.06 9.79
C TYR A 35 -11.73 -0.46 9.37
N LYS A 36 -12.71 0.39 9.69
CA LYS A 36 -14.12 0.18 9.29
C LYS A 36 -14.31 0.22 7.78
N SER A 37 -13.42 0.88 7.05
CA SER A 37 -13.46 1.02 5.59
C SER A 37 -12.64 -0.05 4.85
N VAL A 38 -12.05 -1.00 5.56
CA VAL A 38 -11.24 -2.07 4.95
C VAL A 38 -12.04 -3.36 4.87
N HIS A 39 -11.92 -4.04 3.73
CA HIS A 39 -12.63 -5.29 3.48
C HIS A 39 -12.29 -6.35 4.55
N PRO A 40 -13.27 -7.11 5.08
CA PRO A 40 -13.05 -8.09 6.14
C PRO A 40 -11.95 -9.12 5.84
N LYS A 41 -11.83 -9.57 4.57
CA LYS A 41 -10.77 -10.52 4.16
C LYS A 41 -9.37 -9.96 4.37
N VAL A 42 -9.14 -8.70 3.97
CA VAL A 42 -7.83 -8.04 4.10
C VAL A 42 -7.50 -7.77 5.57
N ARG A 43 -8.53 -7.51 6.38
CA ARG A 43 -8.39 -7.30 7.82
C ARG A 43 -8.04 -8.56 8.61
N ALA A 44 -8.43 -9.73 8.10
CA ALA A 44 -8.13 -11.02 8.70
C ALA A 44 -6.70 -11.50 8.37
N LEU A 45 -6.01 -10.85 7.43
CA LEU A 45 -4.62 -11.18 7.09
C LEU A 45 -3.67 -10.74 8.21
N ASP A 46 -2.62 -11.53 8.39
CA ASP A 46 -1.51 -11.19 9.29
C ASP A 46 -0.69 -10.03 8.74
N ASP A 47 0.00 -9.30 9.62
CA ASP A 47 0.77 -8.12 9.26
C ASP A 47 1.95 -8.44 8.32
N ASP A 48 2.52 -9.65 8.43
CA ASP A 48 3.63 -10.14 7.61
C ASP A 48 3.22 -10.52 6.18
N ASN A 49 1.90 -10.55 5.87
CA ASN A 49 1.43 -10.86 4.53
C ASN A 49 1.70 -9.68 3.56
N ASP A 50 2.11 -9.97 2.32
CA ASP A 50 2.33 -8.94 1.29
C ASP A 50 1.05 -8.16 0.92
N PHE A 51 -0.11 -8.78 1.14
CA PHE A 51 -1.44 -8.20 0.94
C PHE A 51 -2.04 -7.64 2.25
N SER A 52 -1.27 -7.64 3.34
CA SER A 52 -1.72 -7.07 4.60
C SER A 52 -1.97 -5.56 4.48
N ILE A 53 -2.76 -5.04 5.41
CA ILE A 53 -3.01 -3.59 5.49
C ILE A 53 -1.70 -2.82 5.68
N VAL A 54 -0.72 -3.41 6.37
CA VAL A 54 0.59 -2.82 6.63
C VAL A 54 1.38 -2.73 5.32
N SER A 55 1.49 -3.84 4.59
CA SER A 55 2.22 -3.93 3.32
C SER A 55 1.61 -3.01 2.26
N ILE A 56 0.29 -3.03 2.07
CA ILE A 56 -0.37 -2.17 1.08
C ILE A 56 -0.19 -0.68 1.42
N LYS A 57 -0.25 -0.30 2.70
CA LYS A 57 0.03 1.10 3.10
C LYS A 57 1.48 1.50 2.85
N ARG A 58 2.41 0.57 3.04
CA ARG A 58 3.83 0.76 2.70
C ARG A 58 3.98 1.02 1.20
N TYR A 59 3.31 0.25 0.35
CA TYR A 59 3.30 0.46 -1.10
C TYR A 59 2.71 1.82 -1.48
N ILE A 60 1.52 2.18 -0.95
CA ILE A 60 0.90 3.50 -1.19
C ILE A 60 1.86 4.65 -0.85
N LYS A 61 2.61 4.52 0.24
CA LYS A 61 3.60 5.53 0.66
C LYS A 61 4.73 5.64 -0.36
N ALA A 62 5.37 4.51 -0.70
CA ALA A 62 6.45 4.47 -1.69
C ALA A 62 6.00 5.02 -3.04
N THR A 63 4.82 4.63 -3.52
CA THR A 63 4.25 5.14 -4.77
C THR A 63 3.95 6.64 -4.71
N THR A 64 3.51 7.17 -3.56
CA THR A 64 3.27 8.61 -3.41
C THR A 64 4.56 9.41 -3.51
N GLU A 65 5.66 8.91 -2.94
CA GLU A 65 6.99 9.51 -3.08
C GLU A 65 7.46 9.45 -4.55
N LYS A 66 7.26 8.31 -5.22
CA LYS A 66 7.54 8.10 -6.65
C LYS A 66 6.78 9.08 -7.54
N ILE A 67 5.48 9.28 -7.29
CA ILE A 67 4.64 10.26 -7.98
C ILE A 67 5.18 11.69 -7.82
N SER A 68 5.64 12.04 -6.61
CA SER A 68 6.21 13.37 -6.34
C SER A 68 7.47 13.64 -7.18
N ASN A 69 8.34 12.64 -7.30
CA ASN A 69 9.53 12.72 -8.13
C ASN A 69 9.18 12.73 -9.63
N LEU A 70 8.26 11.88 -10.08
CA LEU A 70 7.80 11.83 -11.47
C LEU A 70 7.12 13.13 -11.92
N LYS A 71 6.39 13.81 -11.02
CA LYS A 71 5.85 15.15 -11.31
C LYS A 71 6.94 16.17 -11.60
N LYS A 72 8.11 16.08 -10.95
CA LYS A 72 9.26 16.94 -11.25
C LYS A 72 9.86 16.57 -12.62
N ALA A 73 10.04 15.28 -12.89
CA ALA A 73 10.53 14.78 -14.18
C ALA A 73 9.63 15.21 -15.36
N VAL A 74 8.31 15.19 -15.20
CA VAL A 74 7.37 15.71 -16.22
C VAL A 74 7.61 17.20 -16.48
N ARG A 75 7.84 18.01 -15.44
CA ARG A 75 8.15 19.44 -15.60
C ARG A 75 9.49 19.68 -16.31
N LEU A 76 10.43 18.75 -16.19
CA LEU A 76 11.71 18.77 -16.87
C LEU A 76 11.63 18.18 -18.30
N ASN A 77 10.43 17.80 -18.77
CA ASN A 77 10.20 17.15 -20.06
C ASN A 77 11.06 15.89 -20.28
N GLU A 78 11.34 15.14 -19.21
CA GLU A 78 12.03 13.87 -19.32
C GLU A 78 11.21 12.87 -20.15
N LYS A 79 11.88 12.21 -21.10
CA LYS A 79 11.25 11.24 -22.00
C LYS A 79 10.57 10.12 -21.21
N GLY A 80 9.27 9.90 -21.45
CA GLY A 80 8.49 8.85 -20.82
C GLY A 80 8.03 9.14 -19.38
N ALA A 81 8.35 10.32 -18.82
CA ALA A 81 7.93 10.68 -17.46
C ALA A 81 6.40 10.72 -17.29
N ILE A 82 5.65 11.13 -18.34
CA ILE A 82 4.19 11.19 -18.33
C ILE A 82 3.59 9.79 -18.18
N ALA A 83 4.08 8.82 -18.96
CA ALA A 83 3.61 7.43 -18.91
C ALA A 83 3.91 6.80 -17.54
N LYS A 84 5.14 7.00 -17.02
CA LYS A 84 5.53 6.54 -15.68
C LYS A 84 4.66 7.15 -14.59
N LEU A 85 4.32 8.45 -14.70
CA LEU A 85 3.45 9.14 -13.75
C LEU A 85 2.03 8.55 -13.77
N ALA A 86 1.47 8.30 -14.94
CA ALA A 86 0.14 7.71 -15.09
C ALA A 86 0.08 6.29 -14.50
N SER A 87 1.09 5.46 -14.78
CA SER A 87 1.23 4.12 -14.20
C SER A 87 1.30 4.16 -12.67
N ALA A 88 2.17 5.00 -12.10
CA ALA A 88 2.28 5.12 -10.64
C ALA A 88 0.97 5.62 -9.98
N GLN A 89 0.24 6.52 -10.64
CA GLN A 89 -1.07 6.95 -10.16
C GLN A 89 -2.12 5.83 -10.22
N ALA A 90 -2.11 5.01 -11.27
CA ALA A 90 -2.99 3.86 -11.40
C ALA A 90 -2.71 2.82 -10.31
N TYR A 91 -1.44 2.50 -10.05
CA TYR A 91 -1.04 1.57 -9.00
C TYR A 91 -1.49 2.04 -7.61
N LYS A 92 -1.31 3.32 -7.30
CA LYS A 92 -1.79 3.91 -6.04
C LYS A 92 -3.31 3.75 -5.88
N ARG A 93 -4.09 4.09 -6.92
CA ARG A 93 -5.55 3.95 -6.90
C ARG A 93 -5.98 2.50 -6.72
N HIS A 94 -5.27 1.56 -7.37
CA HIS A 94 -5.53 0.14 -7.23
C HIS A 94 -5.31 -0.34 -5.78
N CYS A 95 -4.19 0.05 -5.15
CA CYS A 95 -3.92 -0.26 -3.75
C CYS A 95 -5.02 0.27 -2.81
N GLU A 96 -5.50 1.49 -3.05
CA GLU A 96 -6.61 2.08 -2.27
C GLU A 96 -7.93 1.34 -2.49
N GLN A 97 -8.19 0.87 -3.71
CA GLN A 97 -9.39 0.08 -4.04
C GLN A 97 -9.32 -1.32 -3.44
N TYR A 98 -8.17 -1.97 -3.49
CA TYR A 98 -7.93 -3.26 -2.85
C TYR A 98 -8.27 -3.22 -1.36
N LEU A 99 -7.87 -2.17 -0.66
CA LEU A 99 -8.21 -2.03 0.75
C LEU A 99 -9.73 -1.98 0.98
N LYS A 100 -10.51 -1.42 0.06
CA LYS A 100 -11.99 -1.30 0.18
C LYS A 100 -12.72 -2.60 -0.21
N ASP A 101 -12.34 -3.18 -1.33
CA ASP A 101 -13.07 -4.31 -1.94
C ASP A 101 -12.49 -5.66 -1.55
N GLY A 102 -11.21 -5.70 -1.17
CA GLY A 102 -10.45 -6.91 -0.86
C GLY A 102 -10.12 -7.77 -2.08
N ILE A 103 -10.27 -7.23 -3.29
CA ILE A 103 -9.96 -7.91 -4.54
C ILE A 103 -8.73 -7.25 -5.16
N TRP A 104 -7.67 -8.03 -5.31
CA TRP A 104 -6.50 -7.61 -6.08
C TRP A 104 -6.76 -7.91 -7.56
N SER A 105 -6.24 -7.11 -8.48
CA SER A 105 -6.45 -7.34 -9.94
C SER A 105 -5.21 -7.07 -10.78
N LEU A 106 -4.10 -6.66 -10.17
CA LEU A 106 -2.84 -6.47 -10.87
C LEU A 106 -1.95 -7.72 -10.79
N ASP A 107 -1.11 -7.90 -11.79
CA ASP A 107 -0.16 -9.03 -11.83
C ASP A 107 1.12 -8.75 -11.04
N PHE A 108 1.28 -7.56 -10.45
CA PHE A 108 2.45 -7.17 -9.70
C PHE A 108 2.07 -6.49 -8.38
N ILE A 109 2.89 -6.70 -7.36
CA ILE A 109 2.83 -6.10 -6.02
C ILE A 109 4.23 -5.63 -5.60
N GLY A 110 4.31 -4.87 -4.50
CA GLY A 110 5.57 -4.37 -3.96
C GLY A 110 5.68 -2.84 -3.98
N GLU A 111 6.78 -2.31 -3.45
CA GLU A 111 7.02 -0.86 -3.48
C GLU A 111 7.32 -0.34 -4.88
N ASN A 112 7.89 -1.20 -5.71
CA ASN A 112 8.31 -0.95 -7.08
C ASN A 112 7.68 -1.92 -8.09
N GLU A 113 6.62 -2.63 -7.70
CA GLU A 113 5.96 -3.64 -8.54
C GLU A 113 6.92 -4.82 -8.89
N GLU A 114 7.81 -5.16 -7.96
CA GLU A 114 8.88 -6.14 -8.13
C GLU A 114 8.44 -7.61 -7.97
N LEU A 115 7.35 -7.83 -7.24
CA LEU A 115 6.84 -9.16 -6.93
C LEU A 115 5.68 -9.50 -7.88
N ARG A 116 5.80 -10.60 -8.63
CA ARG A 116 4.75 -11.09 -9.53
C ARG A 116 3.67 -11.83 -8.75
N VAL A 117 2.42 -11.43 -8.92
CA VAL A 117 1.24 -12.15 -8.43
C VAL A 117 0.91 -13.26 -9.43
N VAL A 118 0.68 -14.46 -8.91
CA VAL A 118 0.26 -15.62 -9.71
C VAL A 118 -1.14 -16.02 -9.27
N TRP A 119 -2.04 -16.15 -10.25
CA TRP A 119 -3.41 -16.58 -10.04
C TRP A 119 -3.50 -18.10 -10.00
N GLY A 120 -4.09 -18.63 -8.93
CA GLY A 120 -4.40 -20.05 -8.79
C GLY A 120 -5.85 -20.34 -9.18
N THR A 121 -6.09 -21.46 -9.87
CA THR A 121 -7.44 -21.95 -10.16
C THR A 121 -8.01 -22.70 -8.96
N LEU A 122 -9.11 -22.20 -8.39
CA LEU A 122 -9.78 -22.83 -7.23
C LEU A 122 -10.63 -24.05 -7.61
N ALA A 123 -11.30 -24.00 -8.76
CA ALA A 123 -12.16 -25.06 -9.27
C ALA A 123 -11.68 -25.47 -10.68
N PRO A 124 -10.79 -26.47 -10.80
CA PRO A 124 -10.29 -26.91 -12.08
C PRO A 124 -11.35 -27.69 -12.87
N ALA A 125 -11.29 -27.58 -14.20
CA ALA A 125 -12.09 -28.43 -15.08
C ALA A 125 -11.37 -29.76 -15.31
N TYR A 126 -12.14 -30.84 -15.44
CA TYR A 126 -11.64 -32.17 -15.75
C TYR A 126 -12.10 -32.61 -17.14
N ASP A 127 -11.34 -33.48 -17.80
CA ASP A 127 -11.79 -34.18 -19.00
C ASP A 127 -12.63 -35.43 -18.67
N GLU A 128 -13.11 -36.13 -19.70
CA GLU A 128 -13.90 -37.36 -19.56
C GLU A 128 -13.10 -38.49 -18.88
N ASN A 129 -11.77 -38.42 -18.92
CA ASN A 129 -10.85 -39.38 -18.30
C ASN A 129 -10.46 -38.99 -16.86
N GLY A 130 -11.03 -37.90 -16.32
CA GLY A 130 -10.73 -37.40 -14.98
C GLY A 130 -9.38 -36.69 -14.85
N ILE A 131 -8.70 -36.38 -15.97
CA ILE A 131 -7.46 -35.62 -15.99
C ILE A 131 -7.78 -34.14 -15.90
N GLN A 132 -7.10 -33.43 -15.00
CA GLN A 132 -7.24 -31.99 -14.85
C GLN A 132 -6.84 -31.28 -16.14
N LYS A 133 -7.73 -30.46 -16.69
CA LYS A 133 -7.43 -29.55 -17.79
C LYS A 133 -6.52 -28.44 -17.26
N VAL A 134 -5.22 -28.63 -17.44
CA VAL A 134 -4.22 -27.62 -17.07
C VAL A 134 -4.18 -26.54 -18.15
N GLN A 135 -4.34 -25.28 -17.75
CA GLN A 135 -4.28 -24.13 -18.67
C GLN A 135 -2.84 -23.83 -19.13
N ASN A 136 -1.85 -24.40 -18.43
CA ASN A 136 -0.42 -24.20 -18.67
C ASN A 136 0.30 -25.54 -18.48
N ALA A 137 0.45 -26.34 -19.53
CA ALA A 137 1.51 -27.34 -19.60
C ALA A 137 2.84 -26.57 -19.72
N ARG A 138 3.44 -26.17 -18.59
CA ARG A 138 4.81 -25.65 -18.58
C ARG A 138 5.75 -26.84 -18.53
N THR A 139 6.27 -27.21 -19.71
CA THR A 139 7.60 -27.83 -19.82
C THR A 139 8.66 -26.75 -19.57
#